data_AF-A0A2A4U7M4-F1
#
_entry.id   AF-A0A2A4U7M4-F1
#
_cell.length_a   1.000
_cell.length_b   1.000
_cell.length_c   1.000
_cell.angle_alpha   90.00
_cell.angle_beta   90.00
_cell.angle_gamma   90.00
#
_symmetry.space_group_name_H-M   'P 1'
#
loop_
_entity.id
_entity.type
_entity.pdbx_description
1 polymer ?
#
loop_
_entity_poly.entity_id
_entity_poly.type
_entity_poly.pdbx_seq_one_letter_code
_entity_poly.pdbx_strand_id
1 'polypeptide(L)'
;MNRDWQDFKSLHGNIAGAREAFENACETLFRKVHPDQHVSQVSVKQGDGGIDIFIGEFGNEPITVIQCKFFLDSFEASQHSQIRGSFDTAVNSDDYELKEWILCIPRVITIDENSWWFKWKKKKLNEHVKGNAFIQLKNGNELIDLLKEHGLYNQVFEVTTALQVAEIHDVIVQKKVDVPNNAKPKTVLFNNYLEKNEPFYLERDNDAEFNESLKIKNIWVFGKSGVGKTALINRNLIQSKIEYCFCDLSPISITKAEDVLEEILSEIEEKFSIERKSSETNILKQIVQILCKCDSTETVIVIDELAVNDDMVLKAIADSLIQLVTHFNNNSNNDELKFVVSTISDPKQVIQNRPKASDYFHYVCCDSWGKYSSQLFDIICHALNLELEASKDLIIESSMNSPRVLKAIINKIIVYNDSRKDSVDRAIRVTLEEVVG
;
A
#
# COMPACT_ATOMS: atom_id res chain seq x y z
N MET A 1 7.04 4.46 19.68
CA MET A 1 6.54 5.39 20.71
C MET A 1 7.62 5.54 21.77
N ASN A 2 8.07 6.76 22.09
CA ASN A 2 9.04 6.97 23.17
C ASN A 2 8.28 7.27 24.46
N ARG A 3 8.36 6.37 25.45
CA ARG A 3 7.75 6.53 26.77
C ARG A 3 8.73 7.22 27.73
N ASP A 4 8.20 7.95 28.69
CA ASP A 4 8.97 8.63 29.73
C ASP A 4 8.61 8.14 31.15
N TRP A 5 9.22 8.73 32.17
CA TRP A 5 9.00 8.33 33.56
C TRP A 5 7.59 8.65 34.09
N GLN A 6 6.80 9.52 33.43
CA GLN A 6 5.38 9.71 33.74
C GLN A 6 4.54 8.56 33.18
N ASP A 7 4.88 8.07 31.97
CA ASP A 7 4.30 6.83 31.44
C ASP A 7 4.64 5.63 32.34
N PHE A 8 5.87 5.58 32.85
CA PHE A 8 6.32 4.53 33.79
C PHE A 8 5.45 4.46 35.04
N LYS A 9 5.12 5.61 35.66
CA LYS A 9 4.19 5.67 36.80
C LYS A 9 2.82 5.10 36.43
N SER A 10 2.34 5.39 35.22
CA SER A 10 1.04 4.94 34.74
C SER A 10 1.00 3.42 34.52
N LEU A 11 2.09 2.83 34.02
CA LEU A 11 2.22 1.37 33.82
C LEU A 11 2.10 0.60 35.14
N HIS A 12 2.66 1.12 36.22
CA HIS A 12 2.67 0.43 37.52
C HIS A 12 1.51 0.82 38.44
N GLY A 13 0.49 1.51 37.90
CA GLY A 13 -0.80 1.78 38.53
C GLY A 13 -0.80 2.82 39.66
N ASN A 14 0.18 2.79 40.57
CA ASN A 14 0.30 3.73 41.69
C ASN A 14 1.77 4.05 42.04
N ILE A 15 1.98 5.04 42.91
CA ILE A 15 3.31 5.54 43.29
C ILE A 15 4.14 4.45 44.02
N ALA A 16 3.51 3.57 44.80
CA ALA A 16 4.22 2.53 45.54
C ALA A 16 4.75 1.45 44.59
N GLY A 17 3.92 0.97 43.66
CA GLY A 17 4.34 0.02 42.63
C GLY A 17 5.41 0.61 41.70
N ALA A 18 5.27 1.88 41.31
CA ALA A 18 6.27 2.55 40.48
C ALA A 18 7.63 2.73 41.20
N ARG A 19 7.64 2.91 42.52
CA ARG A 19 8.88 2.97 43.32
C ARG A 19 9.66 1.67 43.28
N GLU A 20 8.97 0.57 43.59
CA GLU A 20 9.56 -0.77 43.59
C GLU A 20 10.05 -1.16 42.17
N ALA A 21 9.22 -0.89 41.16
CA ALA A 21 9.59 -1.13 39.76
C ALA A 21 10.80 -0.30 39.31
N PHE A 22 10.93 0.94 39.77
CA PHE A 22 12.07 1.80 39.45
C PHE A 22 13.38 1.28 40.07
N GLU A 23 13.31 0.78 41.30
CA GLU A 23 14.46 0.16 41.96
C GLU A 23 14.91 -1.11 41.23
N ASN A 24 13.96 -1.98 40.87
CA ASN A 24 14.22 -3.17 40.06
C ASN A 24 14.81 -2.82 38.69
N ALA A 25 14.33 -1.76 38.05
CA ALA A 25 14.85 -1.28 36.78
C ALA A 25 16.30 -0.76 36.91
N CYS A 26 16.60 -0.02 37.98
CA CYS A 26 17.97 0.43 38.27
C CYS A 26 18.89 -0.74 38.57
N GLU A 27 18.45 -1.73 39.34
CA GLU A 27 19.23 -2.93 39.63
C GLU A 27 19.58 -3.69 38.34
N THR A 28 18.58 -3.96 37.52
CA THR A 28 18.77 -4.64 36.24
C THR A 28 19.72 -3.86 35.33
N LEU A 29 19.62 -2.53 35.35
CA LEU A 29 20.53 -1.65 34.62
C LEU A 29 21.97 -1.80 35.14
N PHE A 30 22.22 -1.61 36.43
CA PHE A 30 23.58 -1.67 36.98
C PHE A 30 24.19 -3.06 36.90
N ARG A 31 23.39 -4.13 36.97
CA ARG A 31 23.84 -5.50 36.69
C ARG A 31 24.36 -5.65 35.25
N LYS A 32 23.73 -4.96 34.28
CA LYS A 32 24.22 -4.94 32.89
C LYS A 32 25.42 -4.01 32.69
N VAL A 33 25.49 -2.89 33.41
CA VAL A 33 26.62 -1.94 33.34
C VAL A 33 27.89 -2.55 33.96
N HIS A 34 27.74 -3.42 34.96
CA HIS A 34 28.83 -4.08 35.68
C HIS A 34 28.73 -5.61 35.59
N PRO A 35 28.87 -6.21 34.40
CA PRO A 35 28.64 -7.65 34.21
C PRO A 35 29.63 -8.54 34.98
N ASP A 36 30.82 -8.01 35.26
CA ASP A 36 31.91 -8.74 35.95
C ASP A 36 31.94 -8.50 37.47
N GLN A 37 30.96 -7.78 38.03
CA GLN A 37 30.88 -7.51 39.47
C GLN A 37 29.56 -8.03 40.04
N HIS A 38 29.56 -8.35 41.33
CA HIS A 38 28.33 -8.71 42.02
C HIS A 38 27.45 -7.46 42.17
N VAL A 39 26.21 -7.52 41.69
CA VAL A 39 25.19 -6.47 41.85
C VAL A 39 23.96 -7.10 42.49
N SER A 40 23.49 -6.54 43.60
CA SER A 40 22.32 -7.06 44.31
C SER A 40 21.56 -5.97 45.05
N GLN A 41 20.25 -6.19 45.20
CA GLN A 41 19.41 -5.45 46.16
C GLN A 41 19.61 -5.99 47.57
N VAL A 42 19.26 -5.19 48.57
CA VAL A 42 19.17 -5.62 49.96
C VAL A 42 17.70 -5.75 50.35
N SER A 43 17.27 -6.94 50.77
CA SER A 43 15.88 -7.17 51.19
C SER A 43 15.62 -6.52 52.54
N VAL A 44 14.50 -5.80 52.67
CA VAL A 44 14.12 -5.07 53.89
C VAL A 44 13.95 -6.03 55.09
N LYS A 45 14.95 -6.11 55.96
CA LYS A 45 14.84 -6.76 57.28
C LYS A 45 15.34 -5.79 58.34
N GLN A 46 14.49 -4.81 58.69
CA GLN A 46 14.64 -3.91 59.84
C GLN A 46 16.09 -3.48 60.13
N GLY A 47 16.57 -2.49 59.37
CA GLY A 47 17.84 -1.79 59.68
C GLY A 47 18.88 -1.79 58.56
N ASP A 48 18.47 -1.69 57.30
CA ASP A 48 19.32 -2.03 56.13
C ASP A 48 20.42 -1.00 55.77
N GLY A 49 20.88 -0.17 56.70
CA GLY A 49 21.95 0.80 56.43
C GLY A 49 21.68 1.78 55.28
N GLY A 50 20.43 1.87 54.81
CA GLY A 50 20.01 2.77 53.73
C GLY A 50 20.46 2.39 52.31
N ILE A 51 20.78 1.12 52.03
CA ILE A 51 21.20 0.67 50.68
C ILE A 51 20.00 0.14 49.89
N ASP A 52 19.80 0.65 48.67
CA ASP A 52 18.83 0.05 47.74
C ASP A 52 19.52 -1.03 46.88
N ILE A 53 20.66 -0.70 46.25
CA ILE A 53 21.48 -1.63 45.47
C ILE A 53 22.97 -1.40 45.81
N PHE A 54 23.76 -2.47 45.84
CA PHE A 54 25.22 -2.39 45.94
C PHE A 54 25.93 -3.13 44.80
N ILE A 55 27.16 -2.70 44.53
CA ILE A 55 28.08 -3.30 43.57
C ILE A 55 29.40 -3.62 44.29
N GLY A 56 29.82 -4.88 44.23
CA GLY A 56 30.99 -5.43 44.93
C GLY A 56 30.62 -6.45 46.00
N GLU A 57 31.60 -6.87 46.81
CA GLU A 57 31.42 -7.91 47.84
C GLU A 57 31.66 -7.39 49.27
N PHE A 58 30.65 -7.51 50.13
CA PHE A 58 30.73 -7.12 51.54
C PHE A 58 31.87 -7.82 52.29
N GLY A 59 32.61 -7.05 53.09
CA GLY A 59 33.73 -7.55 53.91
C GLY A 59 35.00 -7.90 53.13
N ASN A 60 34.94 -7.92 51.79
CA ASN A 60 36.08 -8.21 50.92
C ASN A 60 36.69 -6.92 50.35
N GLU A 61 35.86 -5.97 49.94
CA GLU A 61 36.30 -4.73 49.29
C GLU A 61 35.36 -3.54 49.56
N PRO A 62 35.82 -2.30 49.32
CA PRO A 62 34.94 -1.15 49.30
C PRO A 62 33.87 -1.27 48.19
N ILE A 63 32.61 -1.03 48.53
CA ILE A 63 31.47 -1.23 47.62
C ILE A 63 30.93 0.08 47.04
N THR A 64 30.34 0.02 45.85
CA THR A 64 29.55 1.14 45.31
C THR A 64 28.10 0.98 45.73
N VAL A 65 27.52 2.03 46.31
CA VAL A 65 26.10 2.06 46.70
C VAL A 65 25.30 2.88 45.70
N ILE A 66 24.23 2.29 45.17
CA ILE A 66 23.24 2.98 44.35
C ILE A 66 22.00 3.23 45.19
N GLN A 67 21.63 4.50 45.31
CA GLN A 67 20.39 4.94 45.95
C GLN A 67 19.35 5.29 44.88
N CYS A 68 18.23 4.59 44.88
CA CYS A 68 17.06 4.87 44.07
C CYS A 68 16.08 5.75 44.84
N LYS A 69 15.83 6.97 44.34
CA LYS A 69 14.77 7.83 44.88
C LYS A 69 13.77 8.20 43.79
N PHE A 70 12.56 7.67 43.89
CA PHE A 70 11.49 7.94 42.92
C PHE A 70 10.86 9.32 43.14
N PHE A 71 11.61 10.37 42.79
CA PHE A 71 11.18 11.76 42.82
C PHE A 71 10.73 12.18 41.42
N LEU A 72 9.43 12.11 41.14
CA LEU A 72 8.88 12.58 39.86
C LEU A 72 8.60 14.08 39.89
N ASP A 73 7.86 14.54 40.88
CA ASP A 73 7.18 15.84 40.81
C ASP A 73 7.97 16.96 41.53
N SER A 74 8.65 16.66 42.65
CA SER A 74 9.28 17.67 43.52
C SER A 74 10.70 17.30 43.93
N PHE A 75 11.57 18.31 44.05
CA PHE A 75 12.94 18.19 44.60
C PHE A 75 13.20 19.35 45.58
N GLU A 76 12.54 19.28 46.74
CA GLU A 76 12.51 20.36 47.72
C GLU A 76 13.12 19.91 49.07
N ALA A 77 12.88 20.67 50.14
CA ALA A 77 13.46 20.44 51.47
C ALA A 77 13.27 18.99 51.97
N SER A 78 12.12 18.37 51.69
CA SER A 78 11.85 16.97 52.07
C SER A 78 12.76 15.99 51.31
N GLN A 79 12.87 16.13 49.99
CA GLN A 79 13.76 15.30 49.17
C GLN A 79 15.22 15.54 49.52
N HIS A 80 15.62 16.79 49.73
CA HIS A 80 16.95 17.16 50.22
C HIS A 80 17.28 16.49 51.55
N SER A 81 16.32 16.41 52.47
CA SER A 81 16.50 15.70 53.74
C SER A 81 16.67 14.20 53.55
N GLN A 82 15.89 13.60 52.65
CA GLN A 82 16.02 12.17 52.32
C GLN A 82 17.38 11.84 51.70
N ILE A 83 17.87 12.67 50.77
CA ILE A 83 19.18 12.52 50.12
C ILE A 83 20.30 12.57 51.16
N ARG A 84 20.26 13.56 52.06
CA ARG A 84 21.24 13.68 53.15
C ARG A 84 21.22 12.46 54.06
N GLY A 85 20.03 12.04 54.49
CA GLY A 85 19.87 10.88 55.36
C GLY A 85 20.43 9.61 54.74
N SER A 86 20.09 9.33 53.47
CA SER A 86 20.64 8.16 52.76
C SER A 86 22.15 8.19 52.64
N PHE A 87 22.72 9.34 52.24
CA PHE A 87 24.17 9.45 52.09
C PHE A 87 24.89 9.32 53.43
N ASP A 88 24.40 10.01 54.47
CA ASP A 88 25.00 9.98 55.81
C ASP A 88 24.91 8.57 56.42
N THR A 89 23.87 7.80 56.09
CA THR A 89 23.77 6.39 56.54
C THR A 89 24.79 5.52 55.80
N ALA A 90 24.93 5.70 54.48
CA ALA A 90 25.86 4.90 53.67
C ALA A 90 27.34 5.18 53.97
N VAL A 91 27.71 6.45 54.15
CA VAL A 91 29.12 6.84 54.36
C VAL A 91 29.63 6.53 55.76
N ASN A 92 28.74 6.44 56.75
CA ASN A 92 29.08 6.16 58.15
C ASN A 92 28.66 4.73 58.55
N SER A 93 28.42 3.84 57.59
CA SER A 93 28.09 2.45 57.89
C SER A 93 29.31 1.72 58.48
N ASP A 94 29.08 0.95 59.55
CA ASP A 94 30.09 0.06 60.13
C ASP A 94 30.15 -1.30 59.38
N ASP A 95 29.19 -1.59 58.51
CA ASP A 95 29.05 -2.88 57.82
C ASP A 95 29.91 -2.97 56.55
N TYR A 96 30.33 -1.83 55.99
CA TYR A 96 31.12 -1.77 54.76
C TYR A 96 31.88 -0.45 54.58
N GLU A 97 32.94 -0.48 53.77
CA GLU A 97 33.58 0.75 53.28
C GLU A 97 32.91 1.23 52.00
N LEU A 98 32.48 2.50 51.98
CA LEU A 98 31.87 3.12 50.81
C LEU A 98 32.95 3.55 49.79
N LYS A 99 32.91 2.95 48.60
CA LYS A 99 33.75 3.29 47.44
C LYS A 99 33.20 4.47 46.66
N GLU A 100 31.93 4.39 46.26
CA GLU A 100 31.20 5.42 45.51
C GLU A 100 29.72 5.39 45.90
N TRP A 101 29.06 6.54 45.83
CA TRP A 101 27.62 6.68 46.07
C TRP A 101 26.94 7.35 44.88
N ILE A 102 25.97 6.65 44.29
CA ILE A 102 25.27 7.08 43.08
C ILE A 102 23.79 7.25 43.41
N LEU A 103 23.27 8.46 43.25
CA LEU A 103 21.84 8.75 43.37
C LEU A 103 21.15 8.62 42.00
N CYS A 104 20.10 7.82 41.92
CA CYS A 104 19.26 7.66 40.74
C CYS A 104 17.89 8.31 40.99
N ILE A 105 17.49 9.25 40.12
CA ILE A 105 16.18 9.90 40.17
C ILE A 105 15.52 9.91 38.78
N PRO A 106 14.23 9.55 38.67
CA PRO A 106 13.50 9.46 37.40
C PRO A 106 13.00 10.82 36.89
N ARG A 107 13.82 11.88 37.03
CA ARG A 107 13.50 13.22 36.54
C ARG A 107 14.74 13.99 36.17
N VAL A 108 14.56 15.00 35.31
CA VAL A 108 15.55 16.06 35.14
C VAL A 108 15.34 17.09 36.25
N ILE A 109 16.42 17.60 36.82
CA ILE A 109 16.39 18.63 37.85
C ILE A 109 16.67 20.02 37.28
N THR A 110 16.07 21.05 37.87
CA THR A 110 16.15 22.45 37.42
C THR A 110 17.53 23.07 37.70
N ILE A 111 17.76 24.30 37.24
CA ILE A 111 19.01 25.03 37.49
C ILE A 111 19.24 25.24 39.00
N ASP A 112 18.20 25.60 39.75
CA ASP A 112 18.32 25.84 41.19
C ASP A 112 18.56 24.55 41.97
N GLU A 113 17.88 23.47 41.58
CA GLU A 113 18.08 22.12 42.13
C GLU A 113 19.50 21.60 41.86
N ASN A 114 20.03 21.82 40.65
CA ASN A 114 21.43 21.55 40.32
C ASN A 114 22.39 22.38 41.19
N SER A 115 22.12 23.67 41.35
CA SER A 115 22.93 24.56 42.21
C SER A 115 23.00 24.03 43.64
N TRP A 116 21.87 23.58 44.19
CA TRP A 116 21.82 22.94 45.49
C TRP A 116 22.62 21.64 45.52
N TRP A 117 22.41 20.75 44.55
CA TRP A 117 23.09 19.45 44.46
C TRP A 117 24.60 19.61 44.42
N PHE A 118 25.13 20.47 43.56
CA PHE A 118 26.57 20.69 43.44
C PHE A 118 27.17 21.35 44.68
N LYS A 119 26.45 22.29 45.33
CA LYS A 119 26.88 22.87 46.61
C LYS A 119 26.94 21.82 47.72
N TRP A 120 25.90 20.99 47.83
CA TRP A 120 25.84 19.91 48.80
C TRP A 120 26.92 18.84 48.55
N LYS A 121 27.05 18.36 47.31
CA LYS A 121 28.10 17.43 46.87
C LYS A 121 29.48 17.95 47.22
N LYS A 122 29.81 19.20 46.85
CA LYS A 122 31.11 19.82 47.14
C LYS A 122 31.40 19.87 48.65
N LYS A 123 30.40 20.20 49.46
CA LYS A 123 30.53 20.21 50.92
C LYS A 123 30.87 18.81 51.45
N LYS A 124 30.14 17.78 51.02
CA LYS A 124 30.38 16.38 51.46
C LYS A 124 31.72 15.82 50.99
N LEU A 125 32.14 16.12 49.76
CA LEU A 125 33.45 15.71 49.26
C LEU A 125 34.61 16.29 50.10
N ASN A 126 34.48 17.55 50.54
CA ASN A 126 35.45 18.19 51.42
C ASN A 126 35.43 17.60 52.83
N GLU A 127 34.25 17.32 53.40
CA GLU A 127 34.09 16.72 54.73
C GLU A 127 34.75 15.33 54.83
N HIS A 128 34.66 14.53 53.76
CA HIS A 128 35.19 13.16 53.73
C HIS A 128 36.54 13.02 53.00
N VAL A 129 37.12 14.11 52.49
CA VAL A 129 38.39 14.12 51.72
C VAL A 129 38.38 13.12 50.55
N LYS A 130 37.30 13.12 49.75
CA LYS A 130 37.10 12.21 48.61
C LYS A 130 37.16 12.96 47.27
N GLY A 131 37.46 12.23 46.19
CA GLY A 131 37.51 12.78 44.83
C GLY A 131 36.12 13.04 44.21
N ASN A 132 36.07 13.79 43.11
CA ASN A 132 34.82 14.21 42.47
C ASN A 132 33.89 13.07 41.98
N ALA A 133 34.45 11.88 41.75
CA ALA A 133 33.71 10.68 41.32
C ALA A 133 32.97 9.97 42.48
N PHE A 134 33.27 10.33 43.73
CA PHE A 134 32.74 9.65 44.92
C PHE A 134 31.21 9.80 45.09
N ILE A 135 30.64 10.93 44.66
CA ILE A 135 29.19 11.21 44.74
C ILE A 135 28.69 11.51 43.33
N GLN A 136 27.75 10.72 42.81
CA GLN A 136 27.21 10.87 41.46
C GLN A 136 25.69 10.99 41.47
N LEU A 137 25.15 11.62 40.42
CA LEU A 137 23.72 11.71 40.15
C LEU A 137 23.47 11.16 38.75
N LYS A 138 22.52 10.24 38.64
CA LYS A 138 21.93 9.79 37.37
C LYS A 138 20.49 10.30 37.33
N ASN A 139 20.27 11.34 36.52
CA ASN A 139 18.95 11.92 36.34
C ASN A 139 18.10 11.11 35.35
N GLY A 140 16.84 11.50 35.16
CA GLY A 140 15.88 10.73 34.37
C GLY A 140 16.31 10.52 32.92
N ASN A 141 16.94 11.50 32.27
CA ASN A 141 17.39 11.35 30.89
C ASN A 141 18.61 10.42 30.81
N GLU A 142 19.59 10.61 31.70
CA GLU A 142 20.77 9.74 31.76
C GLU A 142 20.39 8.28 32.02
N LEU A 143 19.40 8.03 32.86
CA LEU A 143 18.88 6.68 33.11
C LEU A 143 18.20 6.09 31.89
N ILE A 144 17.39 6.87 31.16
CA ILE A 144 16.78 6.42 29.89
C ILE A 144 17.84 6.10 28.85
N ASP A 145 18.88 6.93 28.74
CA ASP A 145 19.96 6.73 27.77
C ASP A 145 20.75 5.47 28.10
N LEU A 146 21.09 5.25 29.38
CA LEU A 146 21.73 4.02 29.86
C LEU A 146 20.85 2.78 29.61
N LEU A 147 19.54 2.86 29.84
CA LEU A 147 18.60 1.78 29.55
C LEU A 147 18.54 1.45 28.06
N LYS A 148 18.63 2.45 27.18
CA LYS A 148 18.67 2.24 25.73
C LYS A 148 19.98 1.62 25.30
N GLU A 149 21.10 2.14 25.79
CA GLU A 149 22.46 1.63 25.52
C GLU A 149 22.57 0.13 25.85
N HIS A 150 21.94 -0.29 26.95
CA HIS A 150 21.97 -1.68 27.40
C HIS A 150 20.76 -2.52 26.95
N GLY A 151 19.96 -2.01 26.01
CA GLY A 151 18.82 -2.72 25.41
C GLY A 151 17.70 -3.09 26.39
N LEU A 152 17.57 -2.37 27.51
CA LEU A 152 16.58 -2.60 28.56
C LEU A 152 15.34 -1.72 28.42
N TYR A 153 15.42 -0.65 27.65
CA TYR A 153 14.35 0.36 27.53
C TYR A 153 12.98 -0.24 27.18
N ASN A 154 12.89 -1.11 26.16
CA ASN A 154 11.60 -1.69 25.76
C ASN A 154 10.99 -2.61 26.83
N GLN A 155 11.84 -3.29 27.61
CA GLN A 155 11.41 -4.14 28.72
C GLN A 155 10.91 -3.30 29.89
N VAL A 156 11.70 -2.30 30.31
CA VAL A 156 11.37 -1.43 31.45
C VAL A 156 10.12 -0.59 31.19
N PHE A 157 9.92 -0.15 29.94
CA PHE A 157 8.76 0.65 29.55
C PHE A 157 7.65 -0.15 28.86
N GLU A 158 7.68 -1.50 28.88
CA GLU A 158 6.67 -2.39 28.28
C GLU A 158 6.21 -2.00 26.85
N VAL A 159 7.14 -1.56 26.00
CA VAL A 159 6.82 -1.07 24.65
C VAL A 159 6.37 -2.21 23.73
N THR A 160 6.93 -3.41 23.92
CA THR A 160 6.65 -4.60 23.09
C THR A 160 5.24 -5.13 23.31
N THR A 161 4.74 -5.10 24.55
CA THR A 161 3.41 -5.60 24.92
C THR A 161 2.31 -4.82 24.20
N ALA A 162 2.45 -3.49 24.07
CA ALA A 162 1.47 -2.66 23.38
C ALA A 162 1.37 -2.98 21.87
N LEU A 163 2.51 -3.28 21.24
CA LEU A 163 2.54 -3.66 19.81
C LEU A 163 1.90 -5.03 19.59
N GLN A 164 2.22 -6.01 20.44
CA GLN A 164 1.65 -7.36 20.35
C GLN A 164 0.13 -7.37 20.61
N VAL A 165 -0.36 -6.53 21.53
CA VAL A 165 -1.80 -6.39 21.79
C VAL A 165 -2.54 -5.79 20.59
N ALA A 166 -1.92 -4.83 19.88
CA ALA A 166 -2.49 -4.28 18.65
C ALA A 166 -2.56 -5.34 17.53
N GLU A 167 -1.50 -6.12 17.34
CA GLU A 167 -1.49 -7.25 16.38
C GLU A 167 -2.56 -8.29 16.71
N ILE A 168 -2.71 -8.66 17.99
CA ILE A 168 -3.75 -9.59 18.43
C ILE A 168 -5.15 -9.02 18.22
N HIS A 169 -5.37 -7.73 18.53
CA HIS A 169 -6.65 -7.07 18.30
C HIS A 169 -7.05 -7.11 16.82
N ASP A 170 -6.12 -6.81 15.91
CA ASP A 170 -6.38 -6.80 14.47
C ASP A 170 -6.63 -8.22 13.89
N VAL A 171 -6.05 -9.26 14.50
CA VAL A 171 -6.34 -10.66 14.14
C VAL A 171 -7.70 -11.11 14.67
N ILE A 172 -8.07 -10.70 15.89
CA ILE A 172 -9.33 -11.09 16.55
C ILE A 172 -10.52 -10.37 15.91
N VAL A 173 -10.37 -9.08 15.62
CA VAL A 173 -11.38 -8.31 14.89
C VAL A 173 -11.22 -8.66 13.41
N GLN A 174 -11.87 -9.75 12.98
CA GLN A 174 -12.05 -10.03 11.55
C GLN A 174 -12.64 -8.78 10.88
N LYS A 175 -11.84 -7.99 10.17
CA LYS A 175 -12.34 -6.99 9.23
C LYS A 175 -12.97 -7.73 8.05
N LYS A 176 -14.20 -8.21 8.27
CA LYS A 176 -15.05 -8.73 7.21
C LYS A 176 -15.22 -7.64 6.17
N VAL A 177 -15.20 -8.05 4.91
CA VAL A 177 -15.48 -7.17 3.80
C VAL A 177 -17.00 -7.01 3.73
N ASP A 178 -17.55 -6.06 4.49
CA ASP A 178 -18.99 -5.80 4.49
C ASP A 178 -19.35 -4.93 3.28
N VAL A 179 -19.47 -5.58 2.12
CA VAL A 179 -19.98 -4.92 0.91
C VAL A 179 -21.45 -4.55 1.18
N PRO A 180 -21.83 -3.27 1.10
CA PRO A 180 -23.19 -2.83 1.38
C PRO A 180 -24.22 -3.61 0.55
N ASN A 181 -25.35 -4.00 1.15
CA ASN A 181 -26.40 -4.80 0.48
C ASN A 181 -26.95 -4.17 -0.82
N ASN A 182 -26.79 -2.85 -0.99
CA ASN A 182 -27.18 -2.11 -2.19
C ASN A 182 -26.07 -2.04 -3.26
N ALA A 183 -24.82 -2.33 -2.91
CA ALA A 183 -23.72 -2.39 -3.85
C ALA A 183 -23.90 -3.60 -4.76
N LYS A 184 -23.66 -3.38 -6.06
CA LYS A 184 -23.75 -4.42 -7.09
C LYS A 184 -22.35 -4.71 -7.63
N PRO A 185 -21.58 -5.63 -7.02
CA PRO A 185 -20.21 -5.95 -7.45
C PRO A 185 -20.08 -6.19 -8.95
N LYS A 186 -21.02 -6.92 -9.57
CA LYS A 186 -21.04 -7.17 -11.02
C LYS A 186 -21.17 -5.90 -11.87
N THR A 187 -21.79 -4.85 -11.34
CA THR A 187 -21.94 -3.55 -12.03
C THR A 187 -20.69 -2.70 -11.86
N VAL A 188 -20.05 -2.73 -10.68
CA VAL A 188 -18.80 -1.99 -10.43
C VAL A 188 -17.61 -2.63 -11.14
N LEU A 189 -17.49 -3.96 -11.04
CA LEU A 189 -16.39 -4.76 -11.60
C LEU A 189 -16.73 -5.27 -13.00
N PHE A 190 -17.41 -4.46 -13.82
CA PHE A 190 -17.84 -4.86 -15.15
C PHE A 190 -16.65 -5.21 -16.07
N ASN A 191 -16.85 -6.22 -16.91
CA ASN A 191 -15.92 -6.56 -18.01
C ASN A 191 -16.32 -5.82 -19.29
N ASN A 192 -17.61 -5.88 -19.63
CA ASN A 192 -18.19 -5.21 -20.78
C ASN A 192 -18.96 -3.98 -20.29
N TYR A 193 -18.70 -2.84 -20.94
CA TYR A 193 -19.34 -1.59 -20.59
C TYR A 193 -20.81 -1.59 -21.06
N LEU A 194 -21.70 -1.12 -20.18
CA LEU A 194 -23.08 -0.74 -20.45
C LEU A 194 -23.32 0.62 -19.79
N GLU A 195 -24.38 1.34 -20.18
CA GLU A 195 -24.68 2.69 -19.66
C GLU A 195 -24.75 2.75 -18.13
N LYS A 196 -25.28 1.71 -17.48
CA LYS A 196 -25.32 1.59 -16.00
C LYS A 196 -23.94 1.53 -15.32
N ASN A 197 -22.88 1.32 -16.09
CA ASN A 197 -21.51 1.21 -15.60
C ASN A 197 -20.77 2.56 -15.59
N GLU A 198 -21.29 3.61 -16.24
CA GLU A 198 -20.64 4.92 -16.35
C GLU A 198 -20.12 5.47 -15.01
N PRO A 199 -20.86 5.38 -13.87
CA PRO A 199 -20.34 5.87 -12.58
C PRO A 199 -19.06 5.18 -12.09
N PHE A 200 -18.71 4.03 -12.67
CA PHE A 200 -17.56 3.20 -12.32
C PHE A 200 -16.53 3.12 -13.46
N TYR A 201 -16.77 3.81 -14.58
CA TYR A 201 -15.80 3.93 -15.66
C TYR A 201 -14.78 5.01 -15.29
N LEU A 202 -13.49 4.73 -15.51
CA LEU A 202 -12.44 5.73 -15.38
C LEU A 202 -12.10 6.26 -16.77
N GLU A 203 -12.47 7.52 -17.01
CA GLU A 203 -12.10 8.23 -18.24
C GLU A 203 -10.59 8.48 -18.29
N ARG A 204 -9.99 8.25 -19.47
CA ARG A 204 -8.55 8.40 -19.74
C ARG A 204 -8.34 9.36 -20.91
N ASP A 205 -7.11 9.81 -21.10
CA ASP A 205 -6.74 10.61 -22.29
C ASP A 205 -7.13 9.92 -23.62
N ASN A 206 -7.10 8.59 -23.63
CA ASN A 206 -7.52 7.77 -24.76
C ASN A 206 -8.99 7.98 -25.17
N ASP A 207 -9.88 8.31 -24.23
CA ASP A 207 -11.29 8.58 -24.51
C ASP A 207 -11.44 9.87 -25.33
N ALA A 208 -10.77 10.94 -24.90
CA ALA A 208 -10.73 12.19 -25.65
C ALA A 208 -10.06 12.01 -27.02
N GLU A 209 -8.93 11.30 -27.09
CA GLU A 209 -8.25 10.99 -28.34
C GLU A 209 -9.14 10.19 -29.30
N PHE A 210 -9.84 9.17 -28.79
CA PHE A 210 -10.78 8.37 -29.58
C PHE A 210 -11.90 9.23 -30.16
N ASN A 211 -12.58 10.04 -29.33
CA ASN A 211 -13.71 10.85 -29.76
C ASN A 211 -13.32 11.92 -30.78
N GLU A 212 -12.21 12.63 -30.57
CA GLU A 212 -11.76 13.65 -31.53
C GLU A 212 -11.27 13.03 -32.85
N SER A 213 -10.64 11.85 -32.79
CA SER A 213 -10.14 11.16 -33.97
C SER A 213 -11.27 10.59 -34.82
N LEU A 214 -12.34 10.08 -34.19
CA LEU A 214 -13.46 9.43 -34.87
C LEU A 214 -14.22 10.40 -35.79
N LYS A 215 -14.26 11.68 -35.42
CA LYS A 215 -14.85 12.76 -36.22
C LYS A 215 -14.17 12.91 -37.59
N ILE A 216 -12.92 12.50 -37.72
CA ILE A 216 -12.07 12.79 -38.88
C ILE A 216 -11.69 11.50 -39.62
N LYS A 217 -11.29 10.46 -38.90
CA LYS A 217 -10.67 9.24 -39.46
C LYS A 217 -11.28 7.97 -38.88
N ASN A 218 -10.99 6.85 -39.55
CA ASN A 218 -11.17 5.54 -38.97
C ASN A 218 -10.19 5.36 -37.80
N ILE A 219 -10.52 4.48 -36.86
CA ILE A 219 -9.69 4.27 -35.66
C ILE A 219 -9.19 2.84 -35.63
N TRP A 220 -7.92 2.69 -35.24
CA TRP A 220 -7.33 1.42 -34.90
C TRP A 220 -6.85 1.46 -33.44
N VAL A 221 -7.60 0.81 -32.57
CA VAL A 221 -7.30 0.67 -31.14
C VAL A 221 -6.41 -0.54 -30.93
N PHE A 222 -5.34 -0.41 -30.16
CA PHE A 222 -4.46 -1.53 -29.86
C PHE A 222 -3.94 -1.52 -28.43
N GLY A 223 -3.45 -2.68 -27.97
CA GLY A 223 -2.89 -2.86 -26.64
C GLY A 223 -3.17 -4.26 -26.09
N LYS A 224 -2.44 -4.62 -25.04
CA LYS A 224 -2.46 -5.95 -24.41
C LYS A 224 -3.86 -6.40 -24.02
N SER A 225 -4.03 -7.70 -23.81
CA SER A 225 -5.31 -8.24 -23.32
C SER A 225 -5.65 -7.64 -21.95
N GLY A 226 -6.92 -7.25 -21.76
CA GLY A 226 -7.41 -6.75 -20.47
C GLY A 226 -7.18 -5.27 -20.18
N VAL A 227 -6.60 -4.48 -21.09
CA VAL A 227 -6.38 -3.02 -20.92
C VAL A 227 -7.63 -2.15 -21.17
N GLY A 228 -8.78 -2.76 -21.46
CA GLY A 228 -10.05 -2.04 -21.62
C GLY A 228 -10.33 -1.47 -23.01
N LYS A 229 -9.78 -2.04 -24.10
CA LYS A 229 -10.06 -1.63 -25.50
C LYS A 229 -11.55 -1.66 -25.84
N THR A 230 -12.20 -2.81 -25.65
CA THR A 230 -13.65 -2.99 -25.88
C THR A 230 -14.49 -2.05 -25.02
N ALA A 231 -14.09 -1.83 -23.77
CA ALA A 231 -14.77 -0.89 -22.87
C ALA A 231 -14.63 0.56 -23.35
N LEU A 232 -13.45 0.98 -23.84
CA LEU A 232 -13.21 2.27 -24.47
C LEU A 232 -14.12 2.48 -25.69
N ILE A 233 -14.14 1.52 -26.62
CA ILE A 233 -14.93 1.62 -27.85
C ILE A 233 -16.42 1.71 -27.51
N ASN A 234 -16.94 0.75 -26.74
CA ASN A 234 -18.37 0.71 -26.40
C ASN A 234 -18.81 1.94 -25.59
N ARG A 235 -18.01 2.37 -24.60
CA ARG A 235 -18.36 3.56 -23.79
C ARG A 235 -18.51 4.80 -24.66
N ASN A 236 -17.52 5.07 -25.50
CA ASN A 236 -17.50 6.31 -26.26
C ASN A 236 -18.55 6.34 -27.38
N LEU A 237 -18.84 5.20 -28.02
CA LEU A 237 -19.93 5.10 -28.98
C LEU A 237 -21.31 5.29 -28.31
N ILE A 238 -21.55 4.64 -27.17
CA ILE A 238 -22.81 4.75 -26.42
C ILE A 238 -23.02 6.18 -25.89
N GLN A 239 -22.01 6.78 -25.25
CA GLN A 239 -22.12 8.15 -24.70
C GLN A 239 -22.33 9.20 -25.79
N SER A 240 -21.70 9.01 -26.96
CA SER A 240 -21.86 9.89 -28.11
C SER A 240 -23.14 9.61 -28.91
N LYS A 241 -23.90 8.57 -28.55
CA LYS A 241 -25.12 8.11 -29.25
C LYS A 241 -24.89 7.83 -30.73
N ILE A 242 -23.71 7.33 -31.07
CA ILE A 242 -23.33 6.97 -32.44
C ILE A 242 -23.93 5.60 -32.76
N GLU A 243 -24.55 5.46 -33.93
CA GLU A 243 -25.03 4.16 -34.39
C GLU A 243 -23.84 3.28 -34.77
N TYR A 244 -23.86 2.00 -34.41
CA TYR A 244 -22.78 1.08 -34.79
C TYR A 244 -23.27 -0.32 -35.14
N CYS A 245 -22.46 -0.99 -35.97
CA CYS A 245 -22.51 -2.42 -36.28
C CYS A 245 -21.31 -3.08 -35.61
N PHE A 246 -21.54 -4.01 -34.69
CA PHE A 246 -20.48 -4.61 -33.90
C PHE A 246 -20.17 -6.01 -34.40
N CYS A 247 -19.01 -6.19 -35.02
CA CYS A 247 -18.52 -7.48 -35.49
C CYS A 247 -17.61 -8.07 -34.39
N ASP A 248 -18.15 -9.01 -33.61
CA ASP A 248 -17.42 -9.72 -32.57
C ASP A 248 -16.70 -10.93 -33.17
N LEU A 249 -15.36 -10.87 -33.27
CA LEU A 249 -14.57 -11.96 -33.84
C LEU A 249 -14.22 -13.04 -32.81
N SER A 250 -14.64 -12.91 -31.55
CA SER A 250 -14.35 -13.91 -30.51
C SER A 250 -14.91 -15.33 -30.76
N PRO A 251 -16.03 -15.55 -31.48
CA PRO A 251 -16.56 -16.88 -31.73
C PRO A 251 -15.84 -17.65 -32.85
N ILE A 252 -15.02 -17.00 -33.67
CA ILE A 252 -14.45 -17.60 -34.88
C ILE A 252 -12.98 -17.99 -34.72
N SER A 253 -12.58 -19.06 -35.41
CA SER A 253 -11.17 -19.42 -35.55
C SER A 253 -10.57 -18.72 -36.77
N ILE A 254 -9.73 -17.71 -36.54
CA ILE A 254 -9.12 -16.94 -37.61
C ILE A 254 -7.86 -17.64 -38.13
N THR A 255 -7.91 -18.16 -39.35
CA THR A 255 -6.78 -18.83 -40.02
C THR A 255 -6.26 -18.07 -41.24
N LYS A 256 -7.10 -17.21 -41.82
CA LYS A 256 -6.81 -16.39 -43.00
C LYS A 256 -7.65 -15.11 -42.98
N ALA A 257 -7.32 -14.15 -43.86
CA ALA A 257 -7.99 -12.85 -43.89
C ALA A 257 -9.47 -12.95 -44.29
N GLU A 258 -9.81 -13.94 -45.12
CA GLU A 258 -11.17 -14.17 -45.57
C GLU A 258 -12.12 -14.55 -44.43
N ASP A 259 -11.63 -15.20 -43.37
CA ASP A 259 -12.44 -15.58 -42.21
C ASP A 259 -12.99 -14.31 -41.51
N VAL A 260 -12.16 -13.27 -41.40
CA VAL A 260 -12.55 -11.96 -40.84
C VAL A 260 -13.51 -11.22 -41.77
N LEU A 261 -13.26 -11.26 -43.07
CA LEU A 261 -14.12 -10.57 -44.04
C LEU A 261 -15.51 -11.21 -44.15
N GLU A 262 -15.63 -12.53 -44.08
CA GLU A 262 -16.93 -13.22 -44.06
C GLU A 262 -17.73 -12.91 -42.80
N GLU A 263 -17.06 -12.79 -41.64
CA GLU A 263 -17.72 -12.41 -40.40
C GLU A 263 -18.25 -10.98 -40.48
N ILE A 264 -17.42 -10.04 -40.95
CA ILE A 264 -17.84 -8.65 -41.20
C ILE A 264 -19.03 -8.64 -42.17
N LEU A 265 -18.96 -9.42 -43.26
CA LEU A 265 -20.03 -9.50 -44.25
C LEU A 265 -21.34 -10.02 -43.63
N SER A 266 -21.27 -11.07 -42.83
CA SER A 266 -22.46 -11.67 -42.20
C SER A 266 -23.12 -10.69 -41.22
N GLU A 267 -22.32 -10.00 -40.40
CA GLU A 267 -22.80 -9.01 -39.43
C GLU A 267 -23.45 -7.79 -40.10
N ILE A 268 -22.88 -7.27 -41.19
CA ILE A 268 -23.49 -6.15 -41.92
C ILE A 268 -24.75 -6.59 -42.69
N GLU A 269 -24.80 -7.82 -43.22
CA GLU A 269 -25.99 -8.36 -43.88
C GLU A 269 -27.15 -8.42 -42.89
N GLU A 270 -26.91 -8.91 -41.68
CA GLU A 270 -27.90 -8.98 -40.61
C GLU A 270 -28.31 -7.58 -40.13
N LYS A 271 -27.33 -6.73 -39.77
CA LYS A 271 -27.56 -5.39 -39.22
C LYS A 271 -28.37 -4.50 -40.16
N PHE A 272 -28.03 -4.51 -41.45
CA PHE A 272 -28.70 -3.65 -42.44
C PHE A 272 -29.84 -4.36 -43.17
N SER A 273 -30.03 -5.67 -42.96
CA SER A 273 -31.03 -6.48 -43.67
C SER A 273 -30.90 -6.39 -45.20
N ILE A 274 -29.66 -6.42 -45.71
CA ILE A 274 -29.32 -6.34 -47.13
C ILE A 274 -28.57 -7.61 -47.53
N GLU A 275 -29.11 -8.37 -48.47
CA GLU A 275 -28.45 -9.57 -48.98
C GLU A 275 -27.29 -9.24 -49.95
N ARG A 276 -26.19 -10.01 -49.88
CA ARG A 276 -25.10 -9.96 -50.85
C ARG A 276 -25.58 -10.35 -52.26
N LYS A 277 -24.96 -9.75 -53.28
CA LYS A 277 -25.22 -10.14 -54.68
C LYS A 277 -24.51 -11.45 -54.99
N SER A 278 -25.27 -12.47 -55.40
CA SER A 278 -24.75 -13.79 -55.80
C SER A 278 -23.80 -13.78 -57.00
N SER A 279 -23.79 -12.70 -57.80
CA SER A 279 -22.92 -12.56 -58.98
C SER A 279 -21.52 -12.01 -58.68
N GLU A 280 -21.32 -11.33 -57.55
CA GLU A 280 -19.99 -10.84 -57.13
C GLU A 280 -19.36 -11.92 -56.25
N THR A 281 -18.15 -12.36 -56.57
CA THR A 281 -17.46 -13.42 -55.81
C THR A 281 -16.40 -12.88 -54.86
N ASN A 282 -16.02 -11.62 -54.98
CA ASN A 282 -15.05 -10.99 -54.10
C ASN A 282 -15.75 -10.43 -52.85
N ILE A 283 -15.47 -11.02 -51.68
CA ILE A 283 -16.07 -10.66 -50.38
C ILE A 283 -15.91 -9.17 -50.08
N LEU A 284 -14.73 -8.60 -50.33
CA LEU A 284 -14.43 -7.19 -50.07
C LEU A 284 -15.32 -6.26 -50.91
N LYS A 285 -15.58 -6.61 -52.18
CA LYS A 285 -16.54 -5.89 -53.02
C LYS A 285 -17.99 -6.09 -52.55
N GLN A 286 -18.34 -7.29 -52.09
CA GLN A 286 -19.68 -7.54 -51.54
C GLN A 286 -19.95 -6.64 -50.32
N ILE A 287 -18.99 -6.56 -49.39
CA ILE A 287 -19.06 -5.68 -48.22
C ILE A 287 -19.28 -4.24 -48.67
N VAL A 288 -18.43 -3.71 -49.55
CA VAL A 288 -18.56 -2.32 -50.02
C VAL A 288 -19.88 -2.07 -50.73
N GLN A 289 -20.38 -3.02 -51.53
CA GLN A 289 -21.68 -2.89 -52.19
C GLN A 289 -22.85 -2.83 -51.21
N ILE A 290 -22.77 -3.54 -50.08
CA ILE A 290 -23.78 -3.44 -49.02
C ILE A 290 -23.67 -2.09 -48.33
N LEU A 291 -22.47 -1.70 -47.88
CA LEU A 291 -22.25 -0.44 -47.19
C LEU A 291 -22.63 0.78 -48.04
N CYS A 292 -22.37 0.78 -49.35
CA CYS A 292 -22.78 1.86 -50.26
C CYS A 292 -24.30 1.95 -50.47
N LYS A 293 -25.07 0.90 -50.14
CA LYS A 293 -26.54 0.93 -50.17
C LYS A 293 -27.15 1.33 -48.83
N CYS A 294 -26.34 1.39 -47.77
CA CYS A 294 -26.82 1.81 -46.47
C CYS A 294 -27.07 3.32 -46.49
N ASP A 295 -28.32 3.73 -46.30
CA ASP A 295 -28.73 5.14 -46.17
C ASP A 295 -28.39 5.71 -44.77
N SER A 296 -27.78 4.93 -43.87
CA SER A 296 -27.43 5.42 -42.53
C SER A 296 -26.27 6.41 -42.63
N THR A 297 -26.55 7.64 -42.20
CA THR A 297 -25.63 8.76 -42.30
C THR A 297 -24.50 8.64 -41.27
N GLU A 298 -24.68 8.04 -40.09
CA GLU A 298 -23.63 8.01 -39.05
C GLU A 298 -23.42 6.64 -38.40
N THR A 299 -23.21 5.59 -39.21
CA THR A 299 -22.89 4.25 -38.68
C THR A 299 -21.38 4.02 -38.58
N VAL A 300 -20.93 3.49 -37.44
CA VAL A 300 -19.57 2.97 -37.25
C VAL A 300 -19.56 1.44 -37.35
N ILE A 301 -18.67 0.88 -38.16
CA ILE A 301 -18.40 -0.56 -38.21
C ILE A 301 -17.27 -0.88 -37.24
N VAL A 302 -17.60 -1.57 -36.15
CA VAL A 302 -16.64 -2.00 -35.13
C VAL A 302 -16.21 -3.44 -35.41
N ILE A 303 -14.91 -3.68 -35.42
CA ILE A 303 -14.29 -4.99 -35.60
C ILE A 303 -13.43 -5.23 -34.36
N ASP A 304 -13.92 -6.05 -33.43
CA ASP A 304 -13.30 -6.26 -32.12
C ASP A 304 -12.84 -7.70 -31.91
N GLU A 305 -12.04 -7.93 -30.86
CA GLU A 305 -11.51 -9.24 -30.46
C GLU A 305 -10.70 -9.96 -31.56
N LEU A 306 -9.97 -9.19 -32.38
CA LEU A 306 -9.05 -9.74 -33.38
C LEU A 306 -7.81 -10.33 -32.69
N ALA A 307 -7.90 -11.60 -32.34
CA ALA A 307 -6.85 -12.40 -31.71
C ALA A 307 -6.24 -13.38 -32.72
N VAL A 308 -5.05 -13.06 -33.22
CA VAL A 308 -4.31 -13.89 -34.18
C VAL A 308 -2.87 -14.05 -33.71
N ASN A 309 -2.40 -15.31 -33.64
CA ASN A 309 -1.04 -15.64 -33.19
C ASN A 309 -0.03 -15.70 -34.35
N ASP A 310 -0.50 -15.81 -35.59
CA ASP A 310 0.35 -15.86 -36.79
C ASP A 310 0.52 -14.46 -37.39
N ASP A 311 1.75 -13.94 -37.37
CA ASP A 311 2.09 -12.62 -37.89
C ASP A 311 1.80 -12.47 -39.39
N MET A 312 1.93 -13.53 -40.19
CA MET A 312 1.61 -13.50 -41.63
C MET A 312 0.11 -13.36 -41.85
N VAL A 313 -0.70 -14.06 -41.05
CA VAL A 313 -2.16 -13.95 -41.09
C VAL A 313 -2.61 -12.58 -40.61
N LEU A 314 -2.09 -12.10 -39.48
CA LEU A 314 -2.40 -10.78 -38.94
C LEU A 314 -2.09 -9.67 -39.94
N LYS A 315 -0.97 -9.78 -40.64
CA LYS A 315 -0.60 -8.87 -41.72
C LYS A 315 -1.58 -8.94 -42.91
N ALA A 316 -1.94 -10.13 -43.36
CA ALA A 316 -2.90 -10.29 -44.46
C ALA A 316 -4.27 -9.69 -44.11
N ILE A 317 -4.71 -9.86 -42.86
CA ILE A 317 -5.93 -9.23 -42.35
C ILE A 317 -5.79 -7.70 -42.37
N ALA A 318 -4.68 -7.17 -41.84
CA ALA A 318 -4.47 -5.72 -41.79
C ALA A 318 -4.47 -5.09 -43.19
N ASP A 319 -3.79 -5.72 -44.15
CA ASP A 319 -3.79 -5.28 -45.54
C ASP A 319 -5.19 -5.36 -46.17
N SER A 320 -5.98 -6.39 -45.84
CA SER A 320 -7.35 -6.54 -46.32
C SER A 320 -8.29 -5.48 -45.76
N LEU A 321 -8.16 -5.11 -44.48
CA LEU A 321 -8.93 -4.04 -43.86
C LEU A 321 -8.58 -2.67 -44.46
N ILE A 322 -7.31 -2.39 -44.72
CA ILE A 322 -6.89 -1.16 -45.40
C ILE A 322 -7.46 -1.12 -46.84
N GLN A 323 -7.44 -2.25 -47.55
CA GLN A 323 -8.05 -2.36 -48.88
C GLN A 323 -9.55 -2.14 -48.83
N LEU A 324 -10.24 -2.68 -47.83
CA LEU A 324 -11.67 -2.47 -47.59
C LEU A 324 -12.00 -0.99 -47.45
N VAL A 325 -11.34 -0.31 -46.52
CA VAL A 325 -11.54 1.14 -46.29
C VAL A 325 -11.18 1.95 -47.53
N THR A 326 -10.07 1.63 -48.20
CA THR A 326 -9.68 2.31 -49.44
C THR A 326 -10.75 2.12 -50.52
N HIS A 327 -11.27 0.91 -50.68
CA HIS A 327 -12.27 0.61 -51.70
C HIS A 327 -13.59 1.30 -51.39
N PHE A 328 -14.01 1.31 -50.12
CA PHE A 328 -15.20 2.04 -49.68
C PHE A 328 -15.08 3.53 -49.98
N ASN A 329 -14.01 4.19 -49.52
CA ASN A 329 -13.81 5.63 -49.73
C ASN A 329 -13.75 6.03 -51.21
N ASN A 330 -13.29 5.14 -52.10
CA ASN A 330 -13.24 5.41 -53.53
C ASN A 330 -14.58 5.21 -54.26
N ASN A 331 -15.52 4.45 -53.69
CA ASN A 331 -16.80 4.09 -54.33
C ASN A 331 -18.02 4.67 -53.61
N SER A 332 -17.81 5.29 -52.46
CA SER A 332 -18.83 5.90 -51.63
C SER A 332 -18.71 7.43 -51.69
N ASN A 333 -19.84 8.13 -51.67
CA ASN A 333 -19.89 9.56 -51.38
C ASN A 333 -20.17 9.84 -49.89
N ASN A 334 -20.29 8.78 -49.07
CA ASN A 334 -20.57 8.86 -47.65
C ASN A 334 -19.24 8.87 -46.88
N ASP A 335 -18.80 10.07 -46.49
CA ASP A 335 -17.61 10.30 -45.66
C ASP A 335 -17.87 10.07 -44.16
N GLU A 336 -19.13 9.85 -43.77
CA GLU A 336 -19.60 9.77 -42.39
C GLU A 336 -19.53 8.34 -41.82
N LEU A 337 -19.57 7.30 -42.67
CA LEU A 337 -19.33 5.92 -42.23
C LEU A 337 -17.85 5.72 -41.86
N LYS A 338 -17.60 5.22 -40.64
CA LYS A 338 -16.24 4.97 -40.12
C LYS A 338 -16.06 3.52 -39.71
N PHE A 339 -14.80 3.10 -39.67
CA PHE A 339 -14.36 1.81 -39.16
C PHE A 339 -13.58 1.98 -37.86
N VAL A 340 -13.83 1.10 -36.89
CA VAL A 340 -13.07 0.98 -35.66
C VAL A 340 -12.56 -0.44 -35.56
N VAL A 341 -11.25 -0.63 -35.57
CA VAL A 341 -10.60 -1.95 -35.46
C VAL A 341 -9.87 -2.06 -34.14
N SER A 342 -9.93 -3.22 -33.50
CA SER A 342 -9.28 -3.49 -32.22
C SER A 342 -8.36 -4.71 -32.31
N THR A 343 -7.10 -4.56 -31.88
CA THR A 343 -6.09 -5.63 -31.90
C THR A 343 -5.30 -5.71 -30.59
N ILE A 344 -4.72 -6.88 -30.30
CA ILE A 344 -3.77 -7.02 -29.18
C ILE A 344 -2.44 -6.35 -29.51
N SER A 345 -1.90 -6.64 -30.70
CA SER A 345 -0.60 -6.16 -31.16
C SER A 345 -0.69 -4.78 -31.82
N ASP A 346 0.42 -4.04 -31.82
CA ASP A 346 0.54 -2.75 -32.51
C ASP A 346 0.47 -2.96 -34.04
N PRO A 347 -0.58 -2.45 -34.71
CA PRO A 347 -0.77 -2.66 -36.14
C PRO A 347 0.34 -2.06 -37.01
N LYS A 348 1.06 -1.04 -36.51
CA LYS A 348 2.16 -0.42 -37.27
C LYS A 348 3.30 -1.41 -37.51
N GLN A 349 3.43 -2.44 -36.68
CA GLN A 349 4.48 -3.44 -36.83
C GLN A 349 4.19 -4.42 -37.97
N VAL A 350 2.91 -4.69 -38.25
CA VAL A 350 2.48 -5.68 -39.25
C VAL A 350 2.13 -5.05 -40.61
N ILE A 351 1.65 -3.81 -40.64
CA ILE A 351 1.23 -3.13 -41.88
C ILE A 351 2.43 -2.83 -42.78
N GLN A 352 2.36 -3.26 -44.04
CA GLN A 352 3.38 -3.00 -45.06
C GLN A 352 3.40 -1.54 -45.52
N ASN A 353 2.25 -1.01 -45.94
CA ASN A 353 2.15 0.36 -46.47
C ASN A 353 1.68 1.34 -45.39
N ARG A 354 2.58 1.61 -44.44
CA ARG A 354 2.30 2.48 -43.29
C ARG A 354 1.82 3.90 -43.67
N PRO A 355 2.40 4.58 -44.69
CA PRO A 355 1.92 5.90 -45.09
C PRO A 355 0.44 5.85 -45.50
N LYS A 356 0.09 4.95 -46.42
CA LYS A 356 -1.30 4.79 -46.88
C LYS A 356 -2.24 4.42 -45.73
N ALA A 357 -1.83 3.52 -44.85
CA ALA A 357 -2.65 3.13 -43.71
C ALA A 357 -2.90 4.30 -42.73
N SER A 358 -1.89 5.15 -42.52
CA SER A 358 -1.98 6.33 -41.66
C SER A 358 -2.85 7.45 -42.26
N ASP A 359 -3.02 7.46 -43.58
CA ASP A 359 -3.97 8.36 -44.25
C ASP A 359 -5.40 8.01 -43.84
N TYR A 360 -5.74 6.72 -43.73
CA TYR A 360 -7.09 6.22 -43.42
C TYR A 360 -7.37 6.02 -41.93
N PHE A 361 -6.36 5.62 -41.14
CA PHE A 361 -6.52 5.25 -39.73
C PHE A 361 -5.72 6.16 -38.80
N HIS A 362 -6.38 6.56 -37.70
CA HIS A 362 -5.71 7.03 -36.50
C HIS A 362 -5.48 5.87 -35.54
N TYR A 363 -4.33 5.85 -34.84
CA TYR A 363 -3.92 4.72 -34.00
C TYR A 363 -3.95 5.11 -32.52
N VAL A 364 -4.79 4.44 -31.72
CA VAL A 364 -4.98 4.71 -30.29
C VAL A 364 -4.38 3.57 -29.45
N CYS A 365 -3.37 3.87 -28.63
CA CYS A 365 -2.67 2.90 -27.78
C CYS A 365 -3.26 2.85 -26.36
N CYS A 366 -3.79 1.71 -25.94
CA CYS A 366 -4.45 1.55 -24.64
C CYS A 366 -3.54 1.03 -23.50
N ASP A 367 -2.26 0.78 -23.74
CA ASP A 367 -1.35 0.15 -22.76
C ASP A 367 -0.96 1.05 -21.58
N SER A 368 -1.19 2.36 -21.68
CA SER A 368 -0.73 3.34 -20.69
C SER A 368 -1.63 3.42 -19.45
N TRP A 369 -1.59 2.40 -18.58
CA TRP A 369 -2.38 2.35 -17.33
C TRP A 369 -1.66 2.86 -16.07
N GLY A 370 -0.34 3.04 -16.09
CA GLY A 370 0.44 3.33 -14.88
C GLY A 370 -0.03 4.54 -14.06
N LYS A 371 -0.53 5.60 -14.70
CA LYS A 371 -1.07 6.79 -14.01
C LYS A 371 -2.55 6.67 -13.59
N TYR A 372 -3.26 5.66 -14.07
CA TYR A 372 -4.70 5.47 -13.89
C TYR A 372 -5.05 4.34 -12.92
N SER A 373 -4.15 3.37 -12.71
CA SER A 373 -4.41 2.19 -11.86
C SER A 373 -4.85 2.56 -10.44
N SER A 374 -4.20 3.56 -9.83
CA SER A 374 -4.54 4.04 -8.49
C SER A 374 -5.93 4.69 -8.43
N GLN A 375 -6.27 5.50 -9.43
CA GLN A 375 -7.59 6.14 -9.53
C GLN A 375 -8.71 5.11 -9.74
N LEU A 376 -8.46 4.08 -10.57
CA LEU A 376 -9.43 3.01 -10.78
C LEU A 376 -9.63 2.19 -9.50
N PHE A 377 -8.56 1.91 -8.76
CA PHE A 377 -8.64 1.25 -7.46
C PHE A 377 -9.52 2.05 -6.49
N ASP A 378 -9.32 3.37 -6.43
CA ASP A 378 -10.08 4.25 -5.54
C ASP A 378 -11.57 4.30 -5.90
N ILE A 379 -11.91 4.42 -7.19
CA ILE A 379 -13.29 4.38 -7.68
C ILE A 379 -13.98 3.07 -7.25
N ILE A 380 -13.30 1.93 -7.45
CA ILE A 380 -13.87 0.62 -7.14
C ILE A 380 -14.03 0.46 -5.61
N CYS A 381 -13.01 0.79 -4.83
CA CYS A 381 -13.05 0.65 -3.38
C CYS A 381 -14.11 1.56 -2.76
N HIS A 382 -14.24 2.81 -3.24
CA HIS A 382 -15.29 3.71 -2.80
C HIS A 382 -16.68 3.17 -3.14
N ALA A 383 -16.90 2.73 -4.38
CA ALA A 383 -18.19 2.20 -4.83
C ALA A 383 -18.64 0.92 -4.10
N LEU A 384 -17.69 0.14 -3.60
CA LEU A 384 -17.92 -1.13 -2.89
C LEU A 384 -17.73 -1.00 -1.37
N ASN A 385 -17.43 0.20 -0.87
CA ASN A 385 -17.11 0.48 0.53
C ASN A 385 -16.02 -0.45 1.10
N LEU A 386 -14.94 -0.63 0.36
CA LEU A 386 -13.81 -1.50 0.73
C LEU A 386 -12.70 -0.70 1.41
N GLU A 387 -12.29 -1.12 2.59
CA GLU A 387 -11.14 -0.57 3.30
C GLU A 387 -9.86 -1.36 2.98
N LEU A 388 -9.19 -1.01 1.88
CA LEU A 388 -7.99 -1.73 1.39
C LEU A 388 -6.73 -0.86 1.29
N GLU A 389 -6.70 0.30 1.96
CA GLU A 389 -5.62 1.28 1.82
C GLU A 389 -4.25 0.72 2.20
N ALA A 390 -4.17 -0.11 3.25
CA ALA A 390 -2.92 -0.74 3.69
C ALA A 390 -2.32 -1.71 2.65
N SER A 391 -3.14 -2.21 1.72
CA SER A 391 -2.74 -3.16 0.67
C SER A 391 -2.79 -2.55 -0.74
N LYS A 392 -3.08 -1.24 -0.86
CA LYS A 392 -3.31 -0.55 -2.13
C LYS A 392 -2.13 -0.69 -3.07
N ASP A 393 -0.93 -0.34 -2.61
CA ASP A 393 0.29 -0.38 -3.43
C ASP A 393 0.57 -1.81 -3.95
N LEU A 394 0.44 -2.80 -3.07
CA LEU A 394 0.64 -4.21 -3.43
C LEU A 394 -0.37 -4.69 -4.47
N ILE A 395 -1.65 -4.34 -4.32
CA ILE A 395 -2.71 -4.70 -5.28
C ILE A 395 -2.47 -4.02 -6.63
N ILE A 396 -2.11 -2.74 -6.64
CA ILE A 396 -1.82 -1.98 -7.85
C ILE A 396 -0.61 -2.56 -8.58
N GLU A 397 0.49 -2.80 -7.88
CA GLU A 397 1.70 -3.41 -8.46
C GLU A 397 1.37 -4.79 -9.06
N SER A 398 0.66 -5.62 -8.30
CA SER A 398 0.24 -6.96 -8.72
C SER A 398 -0.76 -6.96 -9.88
N SER A 399 -1.46 -5.85 -10.12
CA SER A 399 -2.36 -5.74 -11.27
C SER A 399 -1.63 -5.68 -12.61
N MET A 400 -0.30 -5.46 -12.61
CA MET A 400 0.53 -5.39 -13.81
C MET A 400 0.00 -4.38 -14.85
N ASN A 401 -0.55 -3.25 -14.39
CA ASN A 401 -1.20 -2.24 -15.23
C ASN A 401 -2.38 -2.77 -16.06
N SER A 402 -3.06 -3.82 -15.58
CA SER A 402 -4.25 -4.39 -16.22
C SER A 402 -5.49 -4.12 -15.36
N PRO A 403 -6.45 -3.30 -15.83
CA PRO A 403 -7.70 -3.08 -15.10
C PRO A 403 -8.52 -4.37 -14.95
N ARG A 404 -8.39 -5.32 -15.88
CA ARG A 404 -9.01 -6.65 -15.76
C ARG A 404 -8.43 -7.42 -14.56
N VAL A 405 -7.11 -7.44 -14.41
CA VAL A 405 -6.44 -8.11 -13.28
C VAL A 405 -6.79 -7.42 -11.96
N LEU A 406 -6.75 -6.08 -11.93
CA LEU A 406 -7.15 -5.29 -10.75
C LEU A 406 -8.56 -5.66 -10.28
N LYS A 407 -9.54 -5.65 -11.19
CA LYS A 407 -10.93 -6.01 -10.90
C LYS A 407 -11.05 -7.47 -10.45
N ALA A 408 -10.28 -8.39 -11.02
CA ALA A 408 -10.28 -9.80 -10.64
C ALA A 408 -9.73 -10.03 -9.22
N ILE A 409 -8.64 -9.35 -8.84
CA ILE A 409 -8.09 -9.38 -7.47
C ILE A 409 -9.16 -8.90 -6.48
N ILE A 410 -9.76 -7.73 -6.74
CA ILE A 410 -10.80 -7.16 -5.87
C ILE A 410 -12.02 -8.09 -5.78
N ASN A 411 -12.44 -8.69 -6.90
CA ASN A 411 -13.52 -9.68 -6.91
C ASN A 411 -13.21 -10.87 -5.99
N LYS A 412 -11.99 -11.39 -6.00
CA LYS A 412 -11.60 -12.50 -5.11
C LYS A 412 -11.57 -12.08 -3.64
N ILE A 413 -11.09 -10.87 -3.33
CA ILE A 413 -11.14 -10.32 -1.95
C ILE A 413 -12.58 -10.29 -1.43
N ILE A 414 -13.53 -9.84 -2.26
CA ILE A 414 -14.96 -9.82 -1.92
C ILE A 414 -15.49 -11.24 -1.71
N VAL A 415 -15.14 -12.18 -2.59
CA VAL A 415 -15.55 -13.60 -2.47
C VAL A 415 -15.00 -14.24 -1.20
N TYR A 416 -13.77 -13.92 -0.81
CA TYR A 416 -13.17 -14.41 0.42
C TYR A 416 -13.76 -13.75 1.68
N ASN A 417 -14.42 -12.61 1.52
CA ASN A 417 -15.00 -11.82 2.60
C ASN A 417 -13.99 -11.48 3.71
N ASP A 418 -12.75 -11.21 3.30
CA ASP A 418 -11.63 -11.01 4.21
C ASP A 418 -10.58 -10.07 3.61
N SER A 419 -10.37 -8.94 4.27
CA SER A 419 -9.46 -7.86 3.87
C SER A 419 -8.09 -7.94 4.53
N ARG A 420 -7.83 -8.95 5.38
CA ARG A 420 -6.52 -9.15 6.01
C ARG A 420 -5.44 -9.42 4.96
N LYS A 421 -4.21 -9.03 5.27
CA LYS A 421 -3.05 -9.15 4.39
C LYS A 421 -2.92 -10.55 3.78
N ASP A 422 -3.01 -11.61 4.58
CA ASP A 422 -2.91 -13.00 4.09
C ASP A 422 -4.01 -13.37 3.08
N SER A 423 -5.23 -12.83 3.25
CA SER A 423 -6.33 -13.04 2.32
C SER A 423 -6.14 -12.27 1.02
N VAL A 424 -5.64 -11.03 1.11
CA VAL A 424 -5.26 -10.23 -0.05
C VAL A 424 -4.14 -10.91 -0.83
N ASP A 425 -3.09 -11.37 -0.16
CA ASP A 425 -1.97 -12.10 -0.76
C ASP A 425 -2.45 -13.38 -1.45
N ARG A 426 -3.40 -14.09 -0.82
CA ARG A 426 -4.06 -15.24 -1.45
C ARG A 426 -4.85 -14.85 -2.70
N ALA A 427 -5.64 -13.77 -2.64
CA ALA A 427 -6.43 -13.29 -3.77
C ALA A 427 -5.55 -12.89 -4.95
N ILE A 428 -4.43 -12.21 -4.68
CA ILE A 428 -3.41 -11.86 -5.66
C ILE A 428 -2.84 -13.12 -6.29
N ARG A 429 -2.31 -14.05 -5.48
CA ARG A 429 -1.66 -15.27 -5.98
C ARG A 429 -2.58 -16.07 -6.90
N VAL A 430 -3.81 -16.34 -6.46
CA VAL A 430 -4.77 -17.11 -7.25
C VAL A 430 -5.15 -16.38 -8.54
N THR A 431 -5.27 -15.04 -8.52
CA THR A 431 -5.55 -14.28 -9.75
C THR A 431 -4.40 -14.37 -10.74
N LEU A 432 -3.16 -14.26 -10.28
CA LEU A 432 -2.00 -14.35 -11.16
C LEU A 432 -1.81 -15.75 -11.73
N GLU A 433 -2.09 -16.81 -10.95
CA GLU A 433 -2.09 -18.20 -11.45
C GLU A 433 -3.13 -18.42 -12.56
N GLU A 434 -4.31 -17.79 -12.48
CA GLU A 434 -5.39 -17.93 -13.48
C GLU A 434 -5.20 -17.07 -14.74
N VAL A 435 -4.45 -15.96 -14.63
CA VAL A 435 -4.29 -15.00 -15.74
C VAL A 435 -2.94 -15.16 -16.46
N VAL A 436 -1.91 -15.64 -15.77
CA VAL A 436 -0.55 -15.81 -16.31
C VAL A 436 -0.24 -17.27 -16.64
N GLY A 437 -0.95 -18.23 -16.03
CA GLY A 437 -0.93 -19.64 -16.41
C GLY A 437 -1.83 -19.91 -17.61
#